data_AF-A0A512B132-F1
#
_entry.id   AF-A0A512B132-F1
#
_cell.length_a   1.000
_cell.length_b   1.000
_cell.length_c   1.000
_cell.angle_alpha   90.00
_cell.angle_beta   90.00
_cell.angle_gamma   90.00
#
_symmetry.space_group_name_H-M   'P 1'
#
loop_
_entity.id
_entity.type
_entity.pdbx_description
1 polymer ?
#
loop_
_entity_poly.entity_id
_entity_poly.type
_entity_poly.pdbx_seq_one_letter_code
_entity_poly.pdbx_strand_id
1 'polypeptide(L)' 'MKALEFSTRIADNNIEIPEYIRLQLKNESKQIKVILLIQESEDSEWEKETTQQFLNGYDAADSVYDNY' A
#
# COMPACT_ATOMS: atom_id res chain seq x y z
N MET A 1 18.92 -16.41 -6.88
CA MET A 1 18.65 -15.42 -5.81
C MET A 1 17.41 -15.91 -5.07
N LYS A 2 17.40 -15.94 -3.73
CA LYS A 2 16.24 -16.39 -2.92
C LYS A 2 15.67 -15.17 -2.20
N ALA A 3 14.37 -14.92 -2.38
CA ALA A 3 13.65 -13.89 -1.64
C ALA A 3 13.07 -14.49 -0.36
N LEU A 4 13.09 -13.71 0.73
CA LEU A 4 12.46 -14.04 1.99
C LEU A 4 11.39 -12.97 2.25
N GLU A 5 10.15 -13.40 2.43
CA GLU A 5 9.01 -12.50 2.63
C GLU A 5 8.42 -12.70 4.02
N PHE A 6 8.06 -11.59 4.66
CA PHE A 6 7.37 -11.58 5.94
C PHE A 6 6.59 -10.28 6.08
N SER A 7 5.45 -10.34 6.77
CA SER A 7 4.65 -9.17 7.12
C SER A 7 5.00 -8.73 8.54
N THR A 8 5.26 -7.44 8.72
CA THR A 8 5.51 -6.83 10.03
C THR A 8 5.08 -5.38 10.00
N ARG A 9 5.08 -4.73 11.17
CA ARG A 9 4.86 -3.29 11.30
C ARG A 9 6.18 -2.59 11.60
N ILE A 10 6.31 -1.37 11.11
CA ILE A 10 7.42 -0.50 11.48
C ILE A 10 7.12 0.04 12.89
N ALA A 11 8.06 -0.14 13.81
CA ALA A 11 8.01 0.41 15.16
C ALA A 11 9.32 1.16 15.45
N ASP A 12 9.23 2.40 15.92
CA ASP A 12 10.40 3.26 16.21
C ASP A 12 11.39 3.36 15.04
N ASN A 13 10.88 3.49 13.81
CA ASN A 13 11.65 3.49 12.55
C ASN A 13 12.47 2.22 12.30
N ASN A 14 12.18 1.13 13.01
CA ASN A 14 12.83 -0.16 12.87
C ASN A 14 11.85 -1.22 12.36
N ILE A 15 12.39 -2.17 11.62
CA ILE A 15 11.69 -3.37 11.16
C ILE A 15 12.30 -4.56 11.88
N GLU A 16 11.51 -5.20 12.74
CA GLU A 16 11.98 -6.39 13.44
C GLU A 16 11.93 -7.61 12.51
N ILE A 17 13.07 -8.28 12.35
CA ILE A 17 13.17 -9.51 11.54
C ILE A 17 12.76 -10.70 12.41
N PRO A 18 11.71 -11.45 12.03
CA PRO A 18 11.26 -12.62 12.78
C PRO A 18 12.33 -13.71 12.89
N GLU A 19 12.28 -14.49 13.96
CA GLU A 19 13.29 -15.52 14.25
C GLU A 19 13.47 -16.54 13.12
N TYR A 20 12.37 -16.97 12.49
CA TYR A 20 12.43 -17.92 11.37
C TYR A 20 13.15 -17.38 10.13
N ILE A 21 13.18 -16.05 9.94
CA ILE A 21 13.97 -15.38 8.91
C ILE A 21 15.43 -15.27 9.36
N ARG A 22 15.68 -14.88 10.62
CA ARG A 22 17.06 -14.83 11.18
C ARG A 22 17.77 -16.17 11.08
N LEU A 23 17.08 -17.28 11.34
CA LEU A 23 17.62 -18.64 11.20
C LEU A 23 18.04 -18.97 9.76
N GLN A 24 17.40 -18.35 8.76
CA GLN A 24 17.77 -18.50 7.35
C GLN A 24 18.91 -17.54 6.95
N LEU A 25 19.08 -16.43 7.67
CA LEU A 25 20.10 -15.41 7.45
C LEU A 25 21.45 -15.72 8.11
N LYS A 26 21.63 -16.89 8.76
CA LYS A 26 22.81 -17.36 9.55
C LYS A 26 24.22 -17.22 8.93
N ASN A 27 24.38 -16.60 7.77
CA ASN A 27 25.68 -16.22 7.21
C ASN A 27 25.91 -14.72 7.44
N GLU A 28 26.63 -14.38 8.52
CA GLU A 28 26.80 -13.04 9.10
C GLU A 28 27.58 -12.02 8.23
N SER A 29 27.74 -12.24 6.92
CA SER A 29 28.58 -11.36 6.07
C SER A 29 28.11 -11.23 4.63
N LYS A 30 26.84 -11.55 4.34
CA LYS A 30 26.29 -11.44 2.98
C LYS A 30 25.63 -10.08 2.78
N GLN A 31 26.00 -9.38 1.73
CA GLN A 31 25.27 -8.21 1.26
C GLN A 31 23.85 -8.64 0.86
N ILE A 32 22.84 -8.02 1.47
CA ILE A 32 21.42 -8.28 1.17
C ILE A 32 20.79 -7.07 0.49
N LYS A 33 19.84 -7.33 -0.41
CA LYS A 33 18.94 -6.32 -0.96
C LYS A 33 17.59 -6.48 -0.28
N VAL A 34 17.09 -5.41 0.32
CA VAL A 34 15.78 -5.37 1.00
C VAL A 34 14.77 -4.70 0.08
N ILE A 35 13.57 -5.26 -0.03
CA ILE A 35 12.43 -4.66 -0.74
C ILE A 35 11.34 -4.47 0.30
N LEU A 36 10.83 -3.24 0.43
CA LEU A 36 9.73 -2.90 1.32
C LEU A 36 8.48 -2.69 0.49
N LEU A 37 7.41 -3.41 0.83
CA LEU A 37 6.08 -3.22 0.25
C LEU A 37 5.23 -2.58 1.34
N ILE A 38 4.80 -1.34 1.10
CA ILE A 38 3.90 -0.62 1.99
C ILE A 38 2.50 -0.85 1.44
N GLN A 39 1.60 -1.40 2.27
CA GLN A 39 0.19 -1.45 1.94
C GLN A 39 -0.38 -0.04 2.10
N GLU A 40 -0.53 0.66 0.98
CA GLU A 40 -1.36 1.85 0.96
C GLU A 40 -2.81 1.41 1.10
N SER A 41 -3.57 2.09 1.97
CA SER A 41 -5.02 1.95 2.03
C SER A 41 -5.61 2.67 0.81
N GLU A 42 -5.41 2.09 -0.39
CA GLU A 42 -5.79 2.68 -1.67
C GLU A 42 -7.31 2.91 -1.81
N ASP A 43 -8.14 2.23 -1.00
CA ASP A 43 -9.60 2.34 -1.12
C ASP A 43 -10.13 3.74 -0.76
N SER A 44 -9.47 4.51 0.12
CA SER A 44 -10.06 5.78 0.60
C SER A 44 -9.76 7.00 -0.28
N GLU A 45 -8.59 7.02 -0.92
CA GLU A 45 -8.16 8.19 -1.72
C GLU A 45 -8.58 8.05 -3.18
N TRP A 46 -8.53 6.85 -3.75
CA TRP A 46 -8.98 6.63 -5.13
C TRP A 46 -10.51 6.74 -5.29
N GLU A 47 -11.29 6.26 -4.32
CA GLU A 47 -12.75 6.46 -4.30
C GLU A 47 -13.12 7.95 -4.20
N LYS A 48 -12.41 8.72 -3.36
CA LYS A 48 -12.65 10.16 -3.20
C LYS A 48 -12.34 10.93 -4.47
N GLU A 49 -11.18 10.68 -5.08
CA GLU A 49 -10.77 11.35 -6.31
C GLU A 49 -11.69 10.99 -7.49
N THR A 50 -12.09 9.72 -7.61
CA THR A 50 -13.05 9.29 -8.64
C THR A 50 -14.41 9.96 -8.46
N THR A 51 -14.93 10.03 -7.23
CA THR A 51 -16.22 10.68 -6.94
C THR A 51 -16.16 12.18 -7.25
N GLN A 52 -15.09 12.87 -6.84
CA GLN A 52 -14.96 14.31 -7.09
C GLN A 52 -14.81 14.63 -8.58
N GLN A 53 -14.00 13.87 -9.31
CA GLN A 53 -13.82 14.07 -10.75
C GLN A 53 -15.07 13.69 -11.56
N PHE A 54 -15.81 12.67 -11.11
CA PHE A 54 -17.09 12.29 -11.72
C PHE A 54 -18.16 13.39 -11.56
N LEU A 55 -18.25 14.02 -10.39
CA LEU A 55 -19.20 15.11 -10.13
C LEU A 55 -18.82 16.43 -10.80
N ASN A 56 -17.53 16.73 -10.94
CA ASN A 56 -17.05 17.93 -11.64
C ASN A 56 -17.30 17.89 -13.16
N GLY A 57 -17.50 16.69 -13.74
CA GLY A 57 -17.88 16.51 -15.13
C GLY A 57 -19.39 16.58 -15.38
N TYR A 58 -20.21 16.71 -14.34
CA TYR A 58 -21.66 16.77 -14.44
C TYR A 58 -22.09 18.25 -14.53
N ASP A 59 -22.57 18.67 -15.70
CA ASP A 59 -23.15 20.00 -15.88
C ASP A 59 -24.58 20.03 -15.29
N ALA A 60 -24.99 21.13 -14.68
CA ALA A 60 -26.34 21.26 -14.10
C ALA A 60 -27.45 21.13 -15.16
N ALA A 61 -27.09 21.28 -16.44
CA ALA A 61 -27.97 21.05 -17.59
C ALA A 61 -28.27 19.55 -17.84
N ASP A 62 -27.45 18.62 -17.33
CA ASP A 62 -27.63 17.17 -17.49
C ASP A 62 -28.49 16.54 -16.37
N SER A 63 -28.84 17.30 -15.33
CA SER A 63 -29.77 16.94 -14.24
C SER A 63 -31.25 16.86 -14.67
N VAL A 64 -31.53 16.63 -15.96
CA VAL A 64 -32.91 16.60 -16.53
C VAL A 64 -33.80 15.54 -15.85
N TYR A 65 -33.20 14.54 -15.23
CA TYR A 65 -33.90 13.45 -14.53
C TYR A 65 -33.95 13.60 -13.00
N ASP A 66 -33.32 14.62 -12.41
CA ASP A 66 -33.25 14.76 -10.94
C ASP A 66 -34.56 15.26 -10.30
N ASN A 67 -35.55 15.70 -11.11
CA ASN A 67 -36.80 16.29 -10.63
C ASN A 67 -38.07 15.49 -11.01
N TYR A 68 -37.97 14.17 -11.25
CA TYR A 68 -39.14 13.29 -11.44
C TYR A 68 -39.22 12.17 -10.41
#